data_AF-A0AAW2MWG2-F1
#
_entry.id   AF-A0AAW2MWG2-F1
#
_cell.length_a   1.000
_cell.length_b   1.000
_cell.length_c   1.000
_cell.angle_alpha   90.00
_cell.angle_beta   90.00
_cell.angle_gamma   90.00
#
_symmetry.space_group_name_H-M   'P 1'
#
loop_
_entity.id
_entity.type
_entity.pdbx_description
1 polymer ?
#
loop_
_entity_poly.entity_id
_entity_poly.type
_entity_poly.pdbx_seq_one_letter_code
_entity_poly.pdbx_strand_id
1 'polypeptide(L)'
;MCSLSTCNNSWENEQGIEVQHVGCLVVVIFSQAESYDPLDPFGNITIKWDVVSWTPDGYVAVVTMNNFQMYRHIMSPGWTLSWGWAKKEVIWSMVGAQTTEQGDCSKFKGNVPHCCKRNPTVVDLLPGVPYNQQIANCCKGGVVASWGQDPASAVSSFQVSVGLSGTSNKTVKLPTNFTLLGPGPGYTCGPAKIVPSTVYFTPDHRRKTQALRVIQRS
;
A
#
# COMPACT_ATOMS: atom_id res chain seq x y z
N MET A 1 10.96 -4.49 -4.91
CA MET A 1 10.44 -3.54 -5.90
C MET A 1 8.93 -3.75 -5.97
N CYS A 2 8.13 -2.69 -5.87
CA CYS A 2 6.73 -2.62 -6.29
C CYS A 2 6.76 -2.46 -7.81
N SER A 3 6.89 -3.58 -8.53
CA SER A 3 7.02 -3.63 -9.99
C SER A 3 5.63 -3.77 -10.62
N LEU A 4 5.39 -3.21 -11.81
CA LEU A 4 4.12 -3.39 -12.52
C LEU A 4 3.80 -4.88 -12.74
N SER A 5 2.60 -5.32 -12.38
CA SER A 5 2.05 -6.64 -12.63
C SER A 5 1.68 -6.75 -14.10
N THR A 6 2.30 -7.65 -14.85
CA THR A 6 1.94 -7.90 -16.24
C THR A 6 0.50 -8.45 -16.36
N CYS A 7 -0.32 -7.87 -17.23
CA CYS A 7 -1.63 -8.41 -17.60
C CYS A 7 -1.45 -9.59 -18.57
N ASN A 8 -1.86 -10.80 -18.19
CA ASN A 8 -2.16 -11.86 -19.16
C ASN A 8 -3.63 -11.72 -19.58
N ASN A 9 -3.86 -11.34 -20.84
CA ASN A 9 -5.19 -11.37 -21.45
C ASN A 9 -5.49 -12.82 -21.89
N SER A 10 -6.38 -13.51 -21.18
CA SER A 10 -6.99 -14.76 -21.66
C SER A 10 -8.24 -14.44 -22.47
N TRP A 11 -8.12 -14.44 -23.80
CA TRP A 11 -9.24 -14.61 -24.71
C TRP A 11 -9.28 -16.09 -25.10
N GLU A 12 -10.17 -16.87 -24.49
CA GLU A 12 -10.51 -18.22 -24.94
C GLU A 12 -11.42 -18.09 -26.17
N ASN A 13 -10.90 -18.46 -27.35
CA ASN A 13 -11.73 -18.79 -28.50
C ASN A 13 -11.88 -20.32 -28.55
N GLU A 14 -13.12 -20.79 -28.39
CA GLU A 14 -13.55 -22.12 -28.77
C GLU A 14 -13.38 -22.29 -30.30
N GLN A 15 -12.68 -23.34 -30.75
CA GLN A 15 -13.06 -24.25 -31.84
C GLN A 15 -12.05 -25.40 -31.88
N GLY A 16 -12.55 -26.63 -31.78
CA GLY A 16 -11.75 -27.84 -31.64
C GLY A 16 -11.15 -28.37 -32.95
N ILE A 17 -9.97 -28.99 -32.83
CA ILE A 17 -9.44 -29.99 -33.77
C ILE A 17 -8.69 -31.04 -32.93
N GLU A 18 -9.06 -32.31 -33.12
CA GLU A 18 -8.46 -33.48 -32.48
C GLU A 18 -7.36 -34.08 -33.40
N VAL A 19 -6.38 -34.74 -32.76
CA VAL A 19 -5.41 -35.73 -33.31
C VAL A 19 -4.12 -35.18 -33.94
N GLN A 20 -2.94 -35.34 -33.29
CA GLN A 20 -2.07 -36.53 -33.40
C GLN A 20 -0.77 -36.37 -32.56
N HIS A 21 -0.27 -37.47 -32.00
CA HIS A 21 0.91 -37.53 -31.12
C HIS A 21 2.21 -37.09 -31.80
N VAL A 22 2.79 -35.97 -31.36
CA VAL A 22 4.24 -35.76 -31.28
C VAL A 22 4.49 -35.02 -29.96
N GLY A 23 5.15 -35.69 -29.01
CA GLY A 23 5.50 -35.13 -27.71
C GLY A 23 6.53 -34.02 -27.88
N CYS A 24 6.06 -32.79 -28.16
CA CYS A 24 6.85 -31.59 -28.04
C CYS A 24 6.72 -31.11 -26.59
N LEU A 25 7.73 -31.41 -25.77
CA LEU A 25 7.82 -30.88 -24.42
C LEU A 25 8.09 -29.37 -24.54
N VAL A 26 7.02 -28.58 -24.69
CA VAL A 26 7.10 -27.11 -24.64
C VAL A 26 7.40 -26.76 -23.19
N VAL A 27 8.68 -26.60 -22.88
CA VAL A 27 9.13 -25.98 -21.64
C VAL A 27 8.70 -24.51 -21.74
N VAL A 28 7.54 -24.18 -21.18
CA VAL A 28 7.13 -22.79 -20.98
C VAL A 28 8.06 -22.24 -19.89
N ILE A 29 9.13 -21.59 -20.33
CA ILE A 29 10.02 -20.83 -19.46
C ILE A 29 9.19 -19.63 -19.00
N PHE A 30 8.65 -19.71 -17.78
CA PHE A 30 8.05 -18.56 -17.11
C PHE A 30 9.17 -17.56 -16.78
N SER A 31 9.45 -16.66 -17.71
CA SER A 31 10.24 -15.46 -17.45
C SER A 31 9.45 -14.60 -16.46
N GLN A 32 9.93 -14.46 -15.22
CA GLN A 32 9.49 -13.38 -14.35
C GLN A 32 9.98 -12.07 -14.98
N ALA A 33 9.18 -11.49 -15.86
CA ALA A 33 9.40 -10.13 -16.30
C ALA A 33 9.08 -9.21 -15.11
N GLU A 34 10.11 -8.91 -14.31
CA GLU A 34 10.16 -7.62 -13.61
C GLU A 34 9.82 -6.56 -14.65
N SER A 35 8.82 -5.72 -14.39
CA SER A 35 8.38 -4.69 -15.33
C SER A 35 9.50 -3.66 -15.54
N TYR A 36 10.42 -3.96 -16.44
CA TYR A 36 11.53 -3.10 -16.74
C TYR A 36 11.02 -1.98 -17.65
N ASP A 37 11.01 -0.75 -17.14
CA ASP A 37 10.79 0.45 -17.94
C ASP A 37 12.16 0.95 -18.44
N PRO A 38 12.51 0.80 -19.73
CA PRO A 38 13.81 1.23 -20.23
C PRO A 38 14.08 2.72 -20.07
N LEU A 39 13.01 3.54 -19.94
CA LEU A 39 13.11 4.98 -19.74
C LEU A 39 13.31 5.36 -18.27
N ASP A 40 13.05 4.42 -17.34
CA ASP A 40 13.20 4.64 -15.90
C ASP A 40 13.61 3.34 -15.18
N PRO A 41 14.83 2.83 -15.42
CA PRO A 41 15.28 1.53 -14.94
C PRO A 41 15.46 1.46 -13.41
N PHE A 42 15.44 2.60 -12.72
CA PHE A 42 15.58 2.70 -11.27
C PHE A 42 14.30 3.22 -10.57
N GLY A 43 13.27 3.56 -11.35
CA GLY A 43 12.00 4.03 -10.84
C GLY A 43 11.32 3.00 -9.96
N ASN A 44 10.90 3.40 -8.77
CA ASN A 44 10.16 2.53 -7.86
C ASN A 44 9.14 3.33 -7.06
N ILE A 45 8.16 2.61 -6.51
CA ILE A 45 7.23 3.16 -5.53
C ILE A 45 7.53 2.50 -4.21
N THR A 46 7.76 3.31 -3.18
CA THR A 46 8.00 2.81 -1.83
C THR A 46 6.78 3.03 -0.97
N ILE A 47 6.51 2.06 -0.10
CA ILE A 47 5.49 2.15 0.93
C ILE A 47 6.19 1.99 2.26
N LYS A 48 6.13 3.05 3.06
CA LYS A 48 6.72 3.12 4.39
C LYS A 48 5.62 3.07 5.44
N TRP A 49 5.80 2.22 6.43
CA TRP A 49 4.90 2.03 7.56
C TRP A 49 5.61 2.47 8.83
N ASP A 50 5.33 3.68 9.28
CA ASP A 50 5.92 4.28 10.46
C ASP A 50 4.98 4.10 11.67
N VAL A 51 5.35 3.27 12.64
CA VAL A 51 4.63 3.18 13.92
C VAL A 51 5.00 4.40 14.77
N VAL A 52 4.06 5.30 15.01
CA VAL A 52 4.32 6.59 15.67
C VAL A 52 3.92 6.61 17.15
N SER A 53 2.96 5.78 17.56
CA SER A 53 2.57 5.65 18.97
C SER A 53 1.95 4.30 19.27
N TRP A 54 2.02 3.87 20.53
CA TRP A 54 1.31 2.70 21.04
C TRP A 54 -0.09 3.08 21.53
N THR A 55 -1.05 2.18 21.38
CA THR A 55 -2.37 2.25 22.02
C THR A 55 -2.51 1.10 23.01
N PRO A 56 -3.53 1.09 23.89
CA PRO A 56 -3.74 0.01 24.85
C PRO A 56 -3.86 -1.39 24.22
N ASP A 57 -4.31 -1.47 22.97
CA ASP A 57 -4.60 -2.72 22.25
C ASP A 57 -3.92 -2.82 20.88
N GLY A 58 -2.99 -1.91 20.56
CA GLY A 58 -2.30 -1.88 19.28
C GLY A 58 -1.42 -0.65 19.11
N TYR A 59 -1.53 0.03 17.97
CA TYR A 59 -0.68 1.17 17.64
C TYR A 59 -1.31 2.13 16.61
N VAL A 60 -0.76 3.33 16.52
CA VAL A 60 -1.03 4.26 15.42
C VAL A 60 0.17 4.25 14.48
N ALA A 61 -0.10 4.17 13.18
CA ALA A 61 0.92 4.24 12.15
C ALA A 61 0.59 5.29 11.08
N VAL A 62 1.64 5.90 10.54
CA VAL A 62 1.58 6.72 9.34
C VAL A 62 2.11 5.88 8.18
N VAL A 63 1.28 5.73 7.16
CA VAL A 63 1.64 5.02 5.93
C VAL A 63 1.94 6.06 4.86
N THR A 64 3.16 6.04 4.33
CA THR A 64 3.62 6.98 3.31
C THR A 64 3.98 6.22 2.04
N MET A 65 3.40 6.64 0.93
CA MET A 65 3.76 6.20 -0.41
C MET A 65 4.62 7.27 -1.06
N ASN A 66 5.79 6.90 -1.57
CA ASN A 66 6.62 7.80 -2.38
C ASN A 66 6.78 7.19 -3.76
N ASN A 67 6.43 7.96 -4.78
CA ASN A 67 6.64 7.61 -6.17
C ASN A 67 7.99 8.18 -6.63
N PHE A 68 9.03 7.34 -6.65
CA PHE A 68 10.36 7.72 -7.14
C PHE A 68 10.54 7.46 -8.63
N GLN A 69 9.45 7.21 -9.37
CA GLN A 69 9.51 7.12 -10.83
C GLN A 69 9.76 8.51 -11.43
N MET A 70 10.57 8.59 -12.48
CA MET A 70 10.93 9.85 -13.14
C MET A 70 9.74 10.43 -13.93
N TYR A 71 9.02 9.59 -14.68
CA TYR A 71 8.02 10.06 -15.64
C TYR A 71 6.61 9.50 -15.44
N ARG A 72 6.46 8.45 -14.62
CA ARG A 72 5.19 7.73 -14.47
C ARG A 72 4.42 8.21 -13.25
N HIS A 73 3.21 8.69 -13.48
CA HIS A 73 2.29 9.15 -12.45
C HIS A 73 1.28 8.07 -12.12
N ILE A 74 0.82 8.04 -10.87
CA ILE A 74 -0.45 7.40 -10.54
C ILE A 74 -1.54 8.43 -10.84
N MET A 75 -2.19 8.30 -11.99
CA MET A 75 -3.27 9.19 -12.41
C MET A 75 -4.61 8.79 -11.77
N SER A 76 -5.68 9.56 -12.01
CA SER A 76 -7.04 9.16 -11.65
C SER A 76 -7.41 7.82 -12.32
N PRO A 77 -8.07 6.86 -11.63
CA PRO A 77 -8.81 6.97 -10.37
C PRO A 77 -7.97 6.90 -9.09
N GLY A 78 -6.65 6.94 -9.21
CA GLY A 78 -5.71 6.96 -8.10
C GLY A 78 -5.23 5.57 -7.69
N TRP A 79 -4.40 5.54 -6.65
CA TRP A 79 -3.92 4.29 -6.08
C TRP A 79 -4.99 3.60 -5.22
N THR A 80 -4.91 2.27 -5.19
CA THR A 80 -5.61 1.42 -4.24
C THR A 80 -4.58 0.54 -3.54
N LEU A 81 -4.52 0.60 -2.22
CA LEU A 81 -3.55 -0.14 -1.43
C LEU A 81 -4.23 -1.25 -0.63
N SER A 82 -3.77 -2.47 -0.80
CA SER A 82 -4.19 -3.63 -0.02
C SER A 82 -3.01 -4.24 0.72
N TRP A 83 -3.26 -4.84 1.88
CA TRP A 83 -2.29 -5.61 2.62
C TRP A 83 -3.00 -6.71 3.41
N GLY A 84 -2.24 -7.66 3.95
CA GLY A 84 -2.73 -8.70 4.84
C GLY A 84 -2.29 -8.48 6.28
N TRP A 85 -3.21 -8.66 7.22
CA TRP A 85 -2.89 -8.75 8.64
C TRP A 85 -2.22 -10.08 9.00
N ALA A 86 -1.21 -10.02 9.87
CA ALA A 86 -0.47 -11.20 10.29
C ALA A 86 -1.29 -12.09 11.24
N LYS A 87 -2.17 -11.49 12.04
CA LYS A 87 -3.02 -12.16 13.03
C LYS A 87 -4.49 -11.76 12.82
N LYS A 88 -5.09 -11.13 13.83
CA LYS A 88 -6.51 -10.74 13.90
C LYS A 88 -6.64 -9.23 14.13
N GLU A 89 -5.66 -8.47 13.64
CA GLU A 89 -5.66 -7.02 13.72
C GLU A 89 -6.89 -6.44 13.00
N VAL A 90 -7.35 -5.30 13.49
CA VAL A 90 -8.47 -4.54 12.92
C VAL A 90 -8.06 -3.07 12.78
N ILE A 91 -8.79 -2.32 11.97
CA ILE A 91 -8.60 -0.88 11.83
C ILE A 91 -9.64 -0.18 12.70
N TRP A 92 -9.21 0.52 13.73
CA TRP A 92 -10.09 1.32 14.58
C TRP A 92 -10.55 2.59 13.87
N SER A 93 -9.63 3.29 13.23
CA SER A 93 -9.89 4.54 12.52
C SER A 93 -8.80 4.84 11.49
N MET A 94 -9.14 5.71 10.54
CA MET A 94 -8.22 6.21 9.51
C MET A 94 -8.39 7.72 9.32
N VAL A 95 -7.31 8.38 8.91
CA VAL A 95 -7.27 9.81 8.57
C VAL A 95 -6.49 9.96 7.27
N GLY A 96 -7.01 10.73 6.32
CA GLY A 96 -6.43 10.94 5.00
C GLY A 96 -6.77 9.86 3.96
N ALA A 97 -7.21 8.68 4.39
CA ALA A 97 -7.65 7.59 3.53
C ALA A 97 -8.78 6.81 4.19
N GLN A 98 -9.45 5.94 3.43
CA GLN A 98 -10.51 5.08 3.94
C GLN A 98 -10.45 3.68 3.30
N THR A 99 -10.90 2.68 4.04
CA THR A 99 -11.17 1.36 3.45
C THR A 99 -12.39 1.38 2.55
N THR A 100 -12.35 0.63 1.45
CA THR A 100 -13.49 0.46 0.53
C THR A 100 -14.61 -0.37 1.12
N GLU A 101 -14.30 -1.25 2.07
CA GLU A 101 -15.25 -2.14 2.74
C GLU A 101 -14.92 -2.28 4.22
N GLN A 102 -15.95 -2.39 5.07
CA GLN A 102 -15.79 -2.65 6.49
C GLN A 102 -15.53 -4.13 6.80
N GLY A 103 -16.20 -5.05 6.09
CA GLY A 103 -16.16 -6.50 6.38
C GLY A 103 -17.01 -6.91 7.58
N ASP A 104 -16.86 -8.17 8.02
CA ASP A 104 -17.62 -8.71 9.16
C ASP A 104 -16.99 -8.30 10.51
N CYS A 105 -17.57 -7.27 11.12
CA CYS A 105 -17.24 -6.79 12.45
C CYS A 105 -18.19 -7.30 13.56
N SER A 106 -19.02 -8.32 13.31
CA SER A 106 -20.05 -8.81 14.25
C SER A 106 -19.55 -9.21 15.64
N LYS A 107 -18.25 -9.50 15.77
CA LYS A 107 -17.59 -9.82 17.06
C LYS A 107 -17.54 -8.63 18.02
N PHE A 108 -17.67 -7.41 17.52
CA PHE A 108 -17.59 -6.18 18.31
C PHE A 108 -19.01 -5.68 18.64
N LYS A 109 -19.43 -5.82 19.90
CA LYS A 109 -20.80 -5.50 20.36
C LYS A 109 -21.02 -4.02 20.78
N GLY A 110 -19.97 -3.20 20.73
CA GLY A 110 -20.00 -1.81 21.17
C GLY A 110 -19.30 -0.91 20.15
N ASN A 111 -18.05 -0.54 20.44
CA ASN A 111 -17.23 0.17 19.46
C ASN A 111 -16.89 -0.76 18.29
N VAL A 112 -17.53 -0.52 17.16
CA VAL A 112 -17.29 -1.25 15.92
C VAL A 112 -16.08 -0.64 15.21
N PRO A 113 -15.06 -1.43 14.85
CA PRO A 113 -13.91 -0.93 14.10
C PRO A 113 -14.32 -0.39 12.71
N HIS A 114 -13.51 0.54 12.19
CA HIS A 114 -13.62 1.04 10.82
C HIS A 114 -13.52 -0.10 9.77
N CYS A 115 -12.66 -1.10 10.01
CA CYS A 115 -12.57 -2.28 9.15
C CYS A 115 -12.09 -3.53 9.92
N CYS A 116 -12.73 -4.67 9.68
CA CYS A 116 -12.40 -5.97 10.26
C CYS A 116 -11.93 -7.00 9.21
N LYS A 117 -11.80 -6.62 7.94
CA LYS A 117 -11.26 -7.51 6.91
C LYS A 117 -9.82 -7.85 7.24
N ARG A 118 -9.46 -9.13 7.06
CA ARG A 118 -8.07 -9.60 7.17
C ARG A 118 -7.16 -8.97 6.12
N ASN A 119 -7.74 -8.68 4.95
CA ASN A 119 -7.07 -8.06 3.82
C ASN A 119 -7.82 -6.77 3.45
N PRO A 120 -7.64 -5.68 4.21
CA PRO A 120 -8.30 -4.41 3.91
C PRO A 120 -7.79 -3.84 2.58
N THR A 121 -8.68 -3.17 1.86
CA THR A 121 -8.34 -2.40 0.66
C THR A 121 -8.65 -0.94 0.96
N VAL A 122 -7.66 -0.07 0.74
CA VAL A 122 -7.66 1.34 1.12
C VAL A 122 -7.50 2.22 -0.10
N VAL A 123 -8.27 3.29 -0.13
CA VAL A 123 -8.20 4.35 -1.12
C VAL A 123 -8.00 5.68 -0.41
N ASP A 124 -7.29 6.59 -1.07
CA ASP A 124 -7.11 7.95 -0.60
C ASP A 124 -8.47 8.69 -0.57
N LEU A 125 -8.58 9.68 0.31
CA LEU A 125 -9.77 10.55 0.30
C LEU A 125 -9.75 11.50 -0.91
N LEU A 126 -10.92 12.00 -1.28
CA LEU A 126 -11.03 13.03 -2.32
C LEU A 126 -10.64 14.41 -1.79
N PRO A 127 -10.25 15.36 -2.66
CA PRO A 127 -10.06 16.75 -2.26
C PRO A 127 -11.32 17.35 -1.62
N GLY A 128 -11.15 18.26 -0.67
CA GLY A 128 -12.25 18.96 -0.01
C GLY A 128 -12.79 18.29 1.26
N VAL A 129 -12.17 17.20 1.73
CA VAL A 129 -12.53 16.59 3.03
C VAL A 129 -12.31 17.56 4.20
N PRO A 130 -13.06 17.43 5.31
CA PRO A 130 -12.88 18.26 6.49
C PRO A 130 -11.46 18.20 7.08
N TYR A 131 -10.99 19.31 7.65
CA TYR A 131 -9.61 19.44 8.17
C TYR A 131 -9.24 18.37 9.23
N ASN A 132 -10.18 17.95 10.06
CA ASN A 132 -9.97 16.90 11.06
C ASN A 132 -9.78 15.49 10.47
N GLN A 133 -10.06 15.31 9.17
CA GLN A 133 -9.83 14.08 8.43
C GLN A 133 -8.63 14.17 7.49
N GLN A 134 -7.89 15.29 7.53
CA GLN A 134 -6.71 15.51 6.70
C GLN A 134 -5.42 15.22 7.46
N ILE A 135 -4.42 14.79 6.71
CA ILE A 135 -3.01 14.71 7.10
C ILE A 135 -2.16 15.24 5.94
N ALA A 136 -0.90 15.60 6.21
CA ALA A 136 0.01 16.05 5.17
C ALA A 136 0.07 15.05 3.99
N ASN A 137 0.04 15.57 2.76
CA ASN A 137 0.12 14.77 1.52
C ASN A 137 -1.00 13.73 1.34
N CYS A 138 -2.14 13.85 2.00
CA CYS A 138 -3.31 13.01 1.72
C CYS A 138 -4.25 13.67 0.71
N CYS A 139 -5.35 12.98 0.43
CA CYS A 139 -6.61 13.57 0.03
C CYS A 139 -6.60 14.15 -1.38
N LYS A 140 -5.86 13.49 -2.27
CA LYS A 140 -5.69 13.84 -3.69
C LYS A 140 -6.48 12.89 -4.60
N GLY A 141 -7.40 12.10 -4.05
CA GLY A 141 -8.10 11.04 -4.78
C GLY A 141 -7.13 9.98 -5.30
N GLY A 142 -6.02 9.76 -4.60
CA GLY A 142 -5.04 8.73 -4.91
C GLY A 142 -4.09 9.11 -6.05
N VAL A 143 -4.15 10.35 -6.53
CA VAL A 143 -3.21 10.85 -7.54
C VAL A 143 -1.85 11.11 -6.90
N VAL A 144 -0.80 10.56 -7.50
CA VAL A 144 0.59 10.72 -7.04
C VAL A 144 1.47 11.01 -8.25
N ALA A 145 2.10 12.19 -8.24
CA ALA A 145 2.93 12.61 -9.36
C ALA A 145 4.21 11.75 -9.47
N SER A 146 4.87 11.78 -10.62
CA SER A 146 6.23 11.26 -10.77
C SER A 146 7.22 12.21 -10.12
N TRP A 147 8.28 11.66 -9.51
CA TRP A 147 9.34 12.44 -8.88
C TRP A 147 10.02 13.39 -9.86
N GLY A 148 10.24 12.97 -11.10
CA GLY A 148 10.92 13.78 -12.10
C GLY A 148 10.13 15.01 -12.58
N GLN A 149 8.80 15.00 -12.42
CA GLN A 149 7.96 16.11 -12.85
C GLN A 149 7.51 17.00 -11.68
N ASP A 150 7.04 16.40 -10.59
CA ASP A 150 6.65 17.14 -9.39
C ASP A 150 7.03 16.36 -8.12
N PRO A 151 8.26 16.57 -7.60
CA PRO A 151 8.72 15.93 -6.38
C PRO A 151 7.82 16.19 -5.16
N ALA A 152 7.17 17.36 -5.08
CA ALA A 152 6.33 17.72 -3.95
C ALA A 152 5.01 16.94 -3.95
N SER A 153 4.45 16.68 -5.12
CA SER A 153 3.22 15.90 -5.29
C SER A 153 3.45 14.39 -5.45
N ALA A 154 4.71 13.95 -5.49
CA ALA A 154 5.13 12.54 -5.60
C ALA A 154 5.02 11.74 -4.28
N VAL A 155 4.37 12.31 -3.27
CA VAL A 155 4.16 11.67 -1.97
C VAL A 155 2.66 11.59 -1.67
N SER A 156 2.20 10.46 -1.17
CA SER A 156 0.85 10.30 -0.59
C SER A 156 0.98 9.77 0.83
N SER A 157 0.14 10.22 1.77
CA SER A 157 0.16 9.65 3.12
C SER A 157 -1.21 9.58 3.77
N PHE A 158 -1.35 8.62 4.69
CA PHE A 158 -2.52 8.49 5.55
C PHE A 158 -2.11 7.94 6.91
N GLN A 159 -2.96 8.13 7.90
CA GLN A 159 -2.79 7.57 9.23
C GLN A 159 -3.81 6.46 9.47
N VAL A 160 -3.38 5.41 10.15
CA VAL A 160 -4.21 4.26 10.53
C VAL A 160 -4.00 3.94 12.00
N SER A 161 -5.11 3.78 12.73
CA SER A 161 -5.12 3.23 14.08
C SER A 161 -5.44 1.74 14.00
N VAL A 162 -4.49 0.91 14.43
CA VAL A 162 -4.57 -0.55 14.36
C VAL A 162 -4.83 -1.11 15.76
N GLY A 163 -5.87 -1.93 15.87
CA GLY A 163 -6.26 -2.62 17.09
C GLY A 163 -5.96 -4.12 17.05
N LEU A 164 -6.14 -4.76 18.21
CA LEU A 164 -5.86 -6.19 18.43
C LEU A 164 -4.45 -6.61 17.97
N SER A 165 -3.50 -5.68 18.07
CA SER A 165 -2.10 -5.91 17.75
C SER A 165 -1.26 -6.00 19.02
N GLY A 166 0.02 -6.34 18.88
CA GLY A 166 0.96 -6.16 19.97
C GLY A 166 1.12 -4.68 20.32
N THR A 167 1.45 -4.38 21.58
CA THR A 167 1.69 -3.01 22.06
C THR A 167 3.19 -2.70 22.25
N SER A 168 4.06 -3.51 21.65
CA SER A 168 5.51 -3.35 21.75
C SER A 168 6.22 -3.75 20.46
N ASN A 169 7.45 -3.27 20.28
CA ASN A 169 8.31 -3.63 19.15
C ASN A 169 8.56 -5.14 19.02
N LYS A 170 8.51 -5.89 20.13
CA LYS A 170 8.72 -7.34 20.13
C LYS A 170 7.46 -8.11 19.74
N THR A 171 6.29 -7.61 20.13
CA THR A 171 5.01 -8.32 19.98
C THR A 171 4.26 -7.94 18.71
N VAL A 172 4.47 -6.73 18.18
CA VAL A 172 3.88 -6.31 16.91
C VAL A 172 4.38 -7.16 15.76
N LYS A 173 3.42 -7.76 15.06
CA LYS A 173 3.61 -8.27 13.71
C LYS A 173 3.05 -7.24 12.76
N LEU A 174 3.85 -6.91 11.77
CA LEU A 174 3.52 -5.87 10.83
C LEU A 174 2.80 -6.47 9.63
N PRO A 175 2.03 -5.65 8.89
CA PRO A 175 1.30 -6.16 7.76
C PRO A 175 2.21 -6.76 6.68
N THR A 176 1.68 -7.74 5.96
CA THR A 176 2.36 -8.48 4.90
C THR A 176 1.59 -8.38 3.58
N ASN A 177 2.15 -8.89 2.49
CA ASN A 177 1.46 -9.01 1.20
C ASN A 177 0.82 -7.70 0.71
N PHE A 178 1.63 -6.64 0.64
CA PHE A 178 1.15 -5.37 0.10
C PHE A 178 0.96 -5.48 -1.41
N THR A 179 -0.20 -5.06 -1.88
CA THR A 179 -0.55 -4.93 -3.29
C THR A 179 -0.99 -3.50 -3.53
N LEU A 180 -0.29 -2.80 -4.42
CA LEU A 180 -0.60 -1.43 -4.78
C LEU A 180 -1.17 -1.45 -6.19
N LEU A 181 -2.43 -1.12 -6.39
CA LEU A 181 -3.01 -0.99 -7.72
C LEU A 181 -3.10 0.49 -8.11
N GLY A 182 -3.06 0.77 -9.40
CA GLY A 182 -3.27 2.10 -9.97
C GLY A 182 -3.92 1.98 -11.35
N PRO A 183 -4.10 3.08 -12.09
CA PRO A 183 -4.57 3.03 -13.46
C PRO A 183 -3.55 2.29 -14.33
N GLY A 184 -3.91 1.09 -14.79
CA GLY A 184 -3.05 0.24 -15.61
C GLY A 184 -2.62 -1.05 -14.89
N PRO A 185 -1.48 -1.63 -15.29
CA PRO A 185 -0.97 -2.82 -14.63
C PRO A 185 -0.61 -2.43 -13.19
N GLY A 186 -1.21 -3.10 -12.20
CA GLY A 186 -0.97 -2.82 -10.78
C GLY A 186 0.49 -3.00 -10.38
N TYR A 187 0.86 -2.85 -9.11
CA TYR A 187 2.23 -2.94 -8.61
C TYR A 187 2.34 -4.02 -7.52
N THR A 188 3.35 -4.89 -7.62
CA THR A 188 3.62 -5.97 -6.65
C THR A 188 4.84 -5.66 -5.80
N CYS A 189 4.67 -5.40 -4.51
CA CYS A 189 5.74 -4.93 -3.64
C CYS A 189 6.73 -6.00 -3.18
N GLY A 190 8.00 -5.59 -3.11
CA GLY A 190 9.09 -6.45 -2.66
C GLY A 190 8.99 -6.83 -1.17
N PRO A 191 9.95 -7.63 -0.69
CA PRO A 191 10.01 -8.00 0.71
C PRO A 191 10.15 -6.77 1.61
N ALA A 192 9.43 -6.78 2.72
CA ALA A 192 9.53 -5.75 3.75
C ALA A 192 10.92 -5.74 4.40
N LYS A 193 11.49 -4.55 4.58
CA LYS A 193 12.74 -4.33 5.32
C LYS A 193 12.49 -3.39 6.48
N ILE A 194 13.11 -3.68 7.62
CA ILE A 194 13.16 -2.74 8.75
C ILE A 194 14.21 -1.69 8.40
N VAL A 195 13.84 -0.42 8.49
CA VAL A 195 14.72 0.72 8.18
C VAL A 195 14.86 1.61 9.41
N PRO A 196 15.84 2.53 9.45
CA PRO A 196 16.00 3.49 10.55
C PRO A 196 14.72 4.29 10.81
N SER A 197 14.56 4.72 12.06
CA SER A 197 13.39 5.51 12.48
C SER A 197 13.28 6.81 11.72
N THR A 198 12.11 7.04 11.12
CA THR A 198 11.74 8.33 10.53
C THR A 198 11.66 9.39 11.63
N VAL A 199 12.29 10.53 11.41
CA VAL A 199 12.19 11.70 12.29
C VAL A 199 11.15 12.65 11.72
N TYR A 200 10.22 13.06 12.58
CA TYR A 200 9.18 14.04 12.27
C TYR A 200 9.46 15.33 13.01
N PHE A 201 9.33 16.44 12.33
CA PHE A 201 9.42 17.78 12.93
C PHE A 201 8.04 18.38 13.01
N THR A 202 7.76 19.09 14.11
CA THR A 202 6.60 19.99 14.15
C THR A 202 6.75 21.09 13.11
N PRO A 203 5.65 21.70 12.63
CA PRO A 203 5.73 22.77 11.63
C PRO A 203 6.63 23.94 12.04
N ASP A 204 6.67 24.25 13.33
CA ASP A 204 7.55 25.28 13.92
C ASP A 204 9.01 24.82 14.14
N HIS A 205 9.34 23.57 13.79
CA HIS A 205 10.65 22.92 13.93
C HIS A 205 11.20 22.84 15.37
N ARG A 206 10.39 23.16 16.38
CA ARG A 206 10.84 23.19 17.78
C ARG A 206 10.83 21.83 18.45
N ARG A 207 10.00 20.91 17.97
CA ARG A 207 9.89 19.55 18.51
C ARG A 207 10.20 18.54 17.42
N LYS A 208 11.04 17.57 17.77
CA LYS A 208 11.26 16.36 16.99
C LYS A 208 10.60 15.17 17.67
N THR A 209 9.92 14.35 16.88
CA THR A 209 9.43 13.03 17.28
C THR A 209 10.02 11.99 16.33
N GLN A 210 10.01 10.73 16.72
CA GLN A 210 10.55 9.66 15.90
C GLN A 210 9.59 8.48 15.86
N ALA A 211 9.53 7.80 14.72
CA ALA A 211 8.83 6.54 14.62
C ALA A 211 9.49 5.50 15.55
N LEU A 212 8.65 4.76 16.27
CA LEU A 212 9.05 3.72 17.21
C LEU A 212 9.52 2.45 16.49
N ARG A 213 9.00 2.23 15.28
CA ARG A 213 9.38 1.16 14.36
C ARG A 213 8.99 1.51 12.94
N VAL A 214 9.88 1.23 11.99
CA VAL A 214 9.62 1.51 10.57
C VAL A 214 9.82 0.27 9.74
N ILE A 215 8.92 0.07 8.79
CA ILE A 215 9.12 -0.83 7.66
C ILE A 215 9.08 -0.02 6.40
N GLN A 216 9.92 -0.41 5.46
CA GLN A 216 9.78 0.01 4.09
C GLN A 216 9.65 -1.21 3.19
N ARG A 217 8.70 -1.12 2.27
CA ARG A 217 8.64 -1.94 1.07
C ARG A 217 8.97 -1.04 -0.10
N SER A 218 9.81 -1.53 -0.98
CA SER A 218 10.13 -0.87 -2.24
C SER A 218 9.74 -1.73 -3.39
#